data_AF-A4X6A7-F1
#
_entry.id   AF-A4X6A7-F1
#
_cell.length_a   1.000
_cell.length_b   1.000
_cell.length_c   1.000
_cell.angle_alpha   90.00
_cell.angle_beta   90.00
_cell.angle_gamma   90.00
#
_symmetry.space_group_name_H-M   'P 1'
#
loop_
_entity.id
_entity.type
_entity.pdbx_description
1 polymer ?
#
loop_
_entity_poly.entity_id
_entity_poly.type
_entity_poly.pdbx_seq_one_letter_code
_entity_poly.pdbx_strand_id
1 'polypeptide(L)' 'MTPVSREEILYVGDHPDHDITAGRAARLRTALVRRGPWGHLWSHDPAVRASAHLVASSLDEIRQVLTGTR' A
#
# COMPACT_ATOMS: atom_id res chain seq x y z
N MET A 1 -9.91 -15.53 -17.47
CA MET A 1 -9.36 -14.50 -16.55
C MET A 1 -9.84 -13.16 -17.07
N THR A 2 -10.70 -12.46 -16.31
CA THR A 2 -11.27 -11.18 -16.75
C THR A 2 -10.20 -10.09 -16.61
N PRO A 3 -9.94 -9.29 -17.66
CA PRO A 3 -9.03 -8.15 -17.51
C PRO A 3 -9.61 -7.16 -16.51
N VAL A 4 -8.75 -6.64 -15.63
CA VAL A 4 -9.09 -5.60 -14.66
C VAL A 4 -8.32 -4.32 -15.00
N SER A 5 -8.91 -3.18 -14.67
CA SER A 5 -8.30 -1.87 -14.81
C SER A 5 -7.28 -1.61 -13.70
N ARG A 6 -6.39 -0.64 -13.89
CA ARG A 6 -5.31 -0.34 -12.93
C ARG A 6 -5.87 0.17 -11.60
N GLU A 7 -7.00 0.85 -11.66
CA GLU A 7 -7.70 1.45 -10.53
C GLU A 7 -8.34 0.39 -9.62
N GLU A 8 -8.54 -0.82 -10.14
CA GLU A 8 -9.04 -1.99 -9.40
C GLU A 8 -7.90 -2.77 -8.70
N ILE A 9 -6.65 -2.38 -8.89
CA ILE A 9 -5.47 -3.05 -8.31
C ILE A 9 -4.90 -2.20 -7.17
N LEU A 10 -4.81 -2.80 -5.98
CA LEU A 10 -4.03 -2.29 -4.86
C LEU A 10 -2.71 -3.07 -4.75
N TYR A 11 -1.59 -2.40 -5.00
CA TYR A 11 -0.27 -2.95 -4.78
C TYR A 11 0.13 -2.81 -3.30
N VAL A 12 0.50 -3.91 -2.64
CA VAL A 12 0.77 -3.96 -1.20
C VAL A 12 2.19 -4.44 -0.95
N GLY A 13 2.96 -3.66 -0.19
CA GLY A 13 4.34 -4.01 0.16
C GLY A 13 4.87 -3.22 1.35
N ASP A 14 6.09 -3.50 1.77
CA ASP A 14 6.73 -2.85 2.92
C ASP A 14 7.83 -1.86 2.53
N HIS A 15 8.21 -1.81 1.25
CA HIS A 15 9.31 -0.99 0.77
C HIS A 15 8.81 0.32 0.12
N PRO A 16 9.20 1.50 0.62
CA PRO A 16 8.79 2.78 0.04
C PRO A 16 9.07 2.89 -1.47
N ASP A 17 10.32 2.65 -1.89
CA ASP A 17 10.67 2.85 -3.30
C ASP A 17 10.12 1.76 -4.23
N HIS A 18 10.31 0.49 -3.86
CA HIS A 18 9.94 -0.63 -4.73
C HIS A 18 8.44 -0.88 -4.80
N ASP A 19 7.71 -0.58 -3.72
CA ASP A 19 6.28 -0.89 -3.64
C ASP A 19 5.42 0.36 -3.82
N ILE A 20 5.78 1.46 -3.14
CA ILE A 20 4.95 2.66 -3.13
C ILE A 20 5.29 3.58 -4.32
N THR A 21 6.56 3.96 -4.46
CA THR A 21 7.00 4.86 -5.53
C THR A 21 6.83 4.19 -6.89
N ALA A 22 7.28 2.94 -7.05
CA ALA A 22 7.12 2.22 -8.32
C ALA A 22 5.65 1.91 -8.64
N GLY A 23 4.85 1.47 -7.65
CA GLY A 23 3.42 1.21 -7.84
C GLY A 23 2.66 2.47 -8.28
N ARG A 24 2.98 3.61 -7.65
CA ARG A 24 2.41 4.92 -8.04
C ARG A 24 2.83 5.35 -9.43
N ALA A 25 4.10 5.17 -9.79
CA ALA A 25 4.60 5.45 -11.15
C ALA A 25 3.89 4.59 -12.20
N ALA A 26 3.52 3.36 -11.84
CA ALA A 26 2.68 2.46 -12.65
C ALA A 26 1.17 2.80 -12.63
N ARG A 27 0.77 3.89 -11.96
CA ARG A 27 -0.63 4.33 -11.79
C ARG A 27 -1.51 3.32 -11.05
N LEU A 28 -0.93 2.53 -10.15
CA LEU A 28 -1.67 1.65 -9.25
C LEU A 28 -2.03 2.38 -7.96
N ARG A 29 -3.08 1.91 -7.27
CA ARG A 29 -3.24 2.21 -5.85
C ARG A 29 -2.18 1.48 -5.06
N THR A 30 -1.73 2.05 -3.94
CA THR A 30 -0.61 1.51 -3.16
C THR A 30 -0.91 1.50 -1.67
N ALA A 31 -0.52 0.43 -0.98
CA ALA A 31 -0.57 0.35 0.47
C ALA A 31 0.78 -0.08 1.04
N LEU A 32 1.33 0.73 1.95
CA LEU A 32 2.47 0.32 2.77
C LEU A 32 1.95 -0.48 3.95
N VAL A 33 2.44 -1.71 4.13
CA VAL A 33 2.15 -2.51 5.33
C VAL A 33 3.36 -2.49 6.26
N ARG A 34 3.14 -2.20 7.55
CA ARG A 34 4.18 -2.22 8.59
C ARG A 34 4.54 -3.66 8.97
N ARG A 35 5.07 -4.39 8.01
CA ARG A 35 5.72 -5.69 8.14
C ARG A 35 7.13 -5.57 7.58
N GLY A 36 8.04 -6.43 8.03
CA GLY A 36 9.42 -6.38 7.54
C GLY A 36 10.17 -5.11 7.97
N PRO A 37 11.48 -5.04 7.67
CA PRO A 37 12.33 -3.96 8.15
C PRO A 37 11.92 -2.60 7.57
N TRP A 38 11.56 -2.55 6.29
CA TRP A 38 11.25 -1.29 5.62
C TRP A 38 9.91 -0.71 6.07
N GLY A 39 8.90 -1.56 6.25
CA GLY A 39 7.60 -1.13 6.74
C GLY A 39 7.72 -0.51 8.14
N HIS A 40 8.53 -1.10 9.02
CA HIS A 40 8.79 -0.55 10.35
C HIS A 40 9.58 0.76 10.32
N LEU A 41 10.63 0.84 9.51
CA LEU A 41 11.46 2.05 9.39
C LEU A 41 10.68 3.25 8.85
N TRP A 42 9.80 3.03 7.88
CA TRP A 42 9.25 4.12 7.06
C TRP A 42 7.76 4.39 7.22
N SER A 43 7.00 3.56 7.97
CA SER A 43 5.54 3.75 8.14
C SER A 43 5.10 5.09 8.74
N HIS A 44 6.00 5.78 9.44
CA HIS A 44 5.76 7.10 10.03
C HIS A 44 6.39 8.25 9.24
N ASP A 45 7.12 7.95 8.16
CA ASP A 45 7.73 8.96 7.31
C ASP A 45 6.65 9.79 6.57
N PRO A 46 6.68 11.13 6.66
CA PRO A 46 5.67 11.98 6.03
C PRO A 46 5.60 11.83 4.50
N ALA A 47 6.74 11.64 3.83
CA ALA A 47 6.78 11.49 2.38
C ALA A 47 6.17 10.15 1.95
N VAL A 48 6.39 9.09 2.72
CA VAL A 48 5.77 7.77 2.48
C VAL A 48 4.25 7.83 2.70
N ARG A 49 3.80 8.47 3.79
CA ARG A 49 2.37 8.67 4.07
C ARG A 49 1.67 9.53 3.03
N ALA A 50 2.38 10.51 2.43
CA ALA A 50 1.85 11.32 1.35
C ALA A 50 1.79 10.57 0.01
N SER A 51 2.66 9.56 -0.18
CA SER A 51 2.79 8.82 -1.44
C SER A 51 1.89 7.60 -1.52
N ALA A 52 1.71 6.89 -0.40
CA ALA A 52 0.84 5.72 -0.30
C ALA A 52 -0.65 6.11 -0.15
N HIS A 53 -1.55 5.29 -0.70
CA HIS A 53 -2.99 5.48 -0.50
C HIS A 53 -3.43 4.98 0.89
N LEU A 54 -2.70 4.01 1.45
CA LEU A 54 -2.93 3.45 2.77
C LEU A 54 -1.59 3.12 3.42
N VAL A 55 -1.48 3.39 4.73
CA VAL A 55 -0.41 2.86 5.57
C VAL A 55 -1.06 2.06 6.67
N ALA A 56 -0.89 0.74 6.63
CA ALA A 56 -1.55 -0.20 7.52
C ALA A 56 -0.54 -0.93 8.41
N SER A 57 -0.96 -1.30 9.61
CA SER A 57 -0.19 -2.07 10.58
C SER A 57 -0.19 -3.57 10.27
N SER A 58 -1.16 -4.06 9.51
CA SER A 58 -1.31 -5.47 9.17
C SER A 58 -2.04 -5.66 7.83
N LEU A 59 -1.98 -6.87 7.26
CA LEU A 59 -2.82 -7.22 6.10
C LEU A 59 -4.31 -7.27 6.46
N ASP A 60 -4.64 -7.57 7.72
CA ASP A 60 -6.03 -7.61 8.16
C ASP A 60 -6.66 -6.21 8.17
N GLU A 61 -5.90 -5.19 8.57
CA GLU A 61 -6.34 -3.80 8.49
C GLU A 61 -6.60 -3.39 7.03
N ILE A 62 -5.76 -3.82 6.09
CA ILE A 62 -6.00 -3.59 4.66
C ILE A 62 -7.32 -4.26 4.21
N ARG A 63 -7.53 -5.52 4.63
CA ARG A 63 -8.79 -6.25 4.34
C ARG A 63 -10.00 -5.46 4.86
N GLN A 64 -9.95 -5.03 6.13
CA GLN A 64 -11.03 -4.27 6.78
C GLN A 64 -11.36 -2.97 6.03
N VAL A 65 -10.34 -2.21 5.61
CA VAL A 65 -10.51 -0.98 4.83
C VAL A 65 -11.16 -1.27 3.47
N LEU A 66 -10.76 -2.35 2.79
CA LEU A 66 -11.30 -2.72 1.48
C LEU A 66 -12.74 -3.27 1.55
N THR A 67 -13.11 -3.97 2.63
CA THR A 67 -14.46 -4.54 2.80
C THR A 67 -15.41 -3.63 3.56
N GLY A 68 -14.94 -2.47 4.03
CA GLY A 68 -15.74 -1.54 4.84
C GLY A 68 -16.17 -2.10 6.19
N THR A 69 -15.48 -3.13 6.69
CA THR A 69 -15.80 -3.80 7.95
C THR A 69 -14.97 -3.14 9.05
N ARG A 70 -15.60 -2.35 9.91
CA ARG A 70 -14.96 -1.74 11.09
C ARG A 70 -14.53 -2.79 12.11
#